data_AF-A0A1V0BZE5-F1
#
_entry.id   AF-A0A1V0BZE5-F1
#
_cell.length_a   1.000
_cell.length_b   1.000
_cell.length_c   1.000
_cell.angle_alpha   90.00
_cell.angle_beta   90.00
_cell.angle_gamma   90.00
#
_symmetry.space_group_name_H-M   'P 1'
#
loop_
_entity.id
_entity.type
_entity.pdbx_description
1 polymer ?
#
loop_
_entity_poly.entity_id
_entity_poly.type
_entity_poly.pdbx_seq_one_letter_code
_entity_poly.pdbx_strand_id
1 'polypeptide(L)'
;GFLLVSLVLSKYPTTTTPVVTSSVLEFKVGVISDDDENSVSTKENNTWVSVYLTGTLKWNNNTRNMTIQWDKANNKTVKSKFSYGGRGMELSELITFNGKLLT
;
A
#
# COMPACT_ATOMS: atom_id res chain seq x y z
N GLY A 1 -12.27 38.17 7.31
CA GLY A 1 -11.41 37.39 6.41
C GLY A 1 -11.74 35.94 6.62
N PHE A 2 -12.40 35.31 5.65
CA PHE A 2 -12.71 33.89 5.69
C PHE A 2 -11.40 33.12 5.68
N LEU A 3 -10.95 32.71 6.86
CA LEU A 3 -10.09 31.55 7.00
C LEU A 3 -10.96 30.39 6.52
N LEU A 4 -10.99 30.19 5.19
CA LEU A 4 -11.41 28.94 4.61
C LEU A 4 -10.52 27.93 5.31
N VAL A 5 -11.12 27.22 6.26
CA VAL A 5 -10.44 26.15 6.92
C VAL A 5 -10.15 25.20 5.78
N SER A 6 -8.90 25.20 5.32
CA SER A 6 -8.32 24.18 4.47
C SER A 6 -8.20 22.91 5.32
N LEU A 7 -9.29 22.52 5.98
CA LEU A 7 -9.65 21.16 6.34
C LEU A 7 -9.94 20.48 5.01
N VAL A 8 -8.90 20.37 4.19
CA VAL A 8 -8.80 19.36 3.17
C VAL A 8 -8.97 18.08 3.97
N LEU A 9 -10.15 17.48 3.90
CA LEU A 9 -10.33 16.09 4.28
C LEU A 9 -9.35 15.33 3.40
N SER A 10 -8.15 15.06 3.93
CA SER A 10 -7.12 14.34 3.20
C SER A 10 -7.71 13.00 2.82
N LYS A 11 -7.84 12.75 1.50
CA LYS A 11 -8.54 11.59 0.96
C LYS A 11 -8.07 10.30 1.64
N TYR A 12 -8.99 9.62 2.32
CA TYR A 12 -8.77 8.30 2.91
C TYR A 12 -9.98 7.40 2.66
N PRO A 13 -9.79 6.17 2.13
CA PRO A 13 -8.55 5.63 1.58
C PRO A 13 -8.06 6.37 0.31
N THR A 14 -6.81 6.13 -0.12
CA THR A 14 -6.28 6.74 -1.36
C THR A 14 -7.06 6.30 -2.60
N THR A 15 -7.64 5.10 -2.58
CA THR A 15 -8.49 4.57 -3.66
C THR A 15 -9.88 5.20 -3.65
N THR A 16 -10.63 5.05 -4.74
CA THR A 16 -12.04 5.48 -4.80
C THR A 16 -12.89 4.84 -3.70
N THR A 17 -14.03 5.47 -3.42
CA THR A 17 -15.02 5.06 -2.42
C THR A 17 -15.25 3.55 -2.47
N PRO A 18 -15.29 2.86 -1.32
CA PRO A 18 -15.60 1.44 -1.24
C PRO A 18 -16.82 1.10 -2.09
N VAL A 19 -16.79 -0.02 -2.81
CA VAL A 19 -18.00 -0.51 -3.47
C VAL A 19 -18.91 -1.02 -2.36
N VAL A 20 -20.00 -0.30 -2.13
CA VAL A 20 -21.00 -0.64 -1.12
C VAL A 20 -22.19 -1.28 -1.82
N THR A 21 -22.42 -2.55 -1.54
CA THR A 21 -23.74 -3.17 -1.75
C THR A 21 -24.46 -3.23 -0.40
N SER A 22 -25.74 -3.62 -0.38
CA SER A 22 -26.54 -3.64 0.87
C SER A 22 -25.94 -4.47 2.01
N SER A 23 -25.02 -5.41 1.73
CA SER A 23 -24.40 -6.29 2.75
C SER A 23 -22.89 -6.48 2.62
N VAL A 24 -22.27 -6.05 1.52
CA VAL A 24 -20.83 -6.23 1.27
C VAL A 24 -20.15 -4.89 1.08
N LEU A 25 -19.06 -4.71 1.81
CA LEU A 25 -18.12 -3.59 1.71
C LEU A 25 -16.83 -4.09 1.06
N GLU A 26 -16.41 -3.49 -0.05
CA GLU A 26 -15.16 -3.82 -0.73
C GLU A 26 -14.12 -2.70 -0.63
N PHE A 27 -12.91 -3.04 -0.19
CA PHE A 27 -11.77 -2.13 -0.09
C PHE A 27 -10.60 -2.63 -0.93
N LYS A 28 -9.87 -1.71 -1.56
CA LYS A 28 -8.53 -2.02 -2.05
C LYS A 28 -7.55 -2.02 -0.89
N VAL A 29 -6.67 -3.01 -0.87
CA VAL A 29 -5.61 -3.15 0.12
C VAL A 29 -4.26 -3.29 -0.59
N GLY A 30 -3.21 -2.84 0.08
CA GLY A 30 -1.83 -2.98 -0.37
C GLY A 30 -0.97 -3.50 0.77
N VAL A 31 0.04 -4.30 0.44
CA VAL A 31 1.09 -4.75 1.35
C VAL A 31 2.44 -4.54 0.68
N ILE A 32 3.46 -4.23 1.47
CA ILE A 32 4.84 -4.02 1.03
C ILE A 32 5.75 -4.99 1.78
N SER A 33 6.79 -5.52 1.13
CA SER A 33 7.76 -6.41 1.78
C SER A 33 8.85 -5.64 2.49
N ASP A 34 9.29 -6.19 3.62
CA ASP A 34 10.58 -5.93 4.23
C ASP A 34 11.38 -7.23 4.12
N ASP A 35 12.38 -7.25 3.24
CA ASP A 35 13.21 -8.43 2.97
C ASP A 35 14.56 -8.34 3.71
N ASP A 36 14.70 -7.43 4.68
CA ASP A 36 15.93 -7.15 5.42
C ASP A 36 17.14 -6.97 4.45
N GLU A 37 18.29 -7.58 4.78
CA GLU A 37 19.52 -7.56 3.98
C GLU A 37 19.35 -8.24 2.61
N ASN A 38 18.27 -9.01 2.39
CA ASN A 38 17.99 -9.65 1.10
C ASN A 38 17.27 -8.72 0.11
N SER A 39 17.00 -7.48 0.48
CA SER A 39 16.49 -6.42 -0.40
C SER A 39 17.47 -6.06 -1.53
N VAL A 40 18.73 -6.49 -1.50
CA VAL A 40 19.72 -6.22 -2.57
C VAL A 40 19.28 -6.87 -3.89
N SER A 41 19.26 -6.08 -4.97
CA SER A 41 18.87 -6.56 -6.30
C SER A 41 19.90 -7.52 -6.89
N THR A 42 19.44 -8.68 -7.35
CA THR A 42 20.25 -9.64 -8.12
C THR A 42 20.40 -9.26 -9.59
N LYS A 43 19.69 -8.23 -10.06
CA LYS A 43 19.60 -7.85 -11.48
C LYS A 43 20.32 -6.54 -11.79
N GLU A 44 20.49 -5.67 -10.81
CA GLU A 44 21.05 -4.33 -10.99
C GLU A 44 22.01 -4.01 -9.84
N ASN A 45 23.21 -3.54 -10.15
CA ASN A 45 24.20 -3.16 -9.14
C ASN A 45 23.75 -1.92 -8.34
N ASN A 46 24.16 -1.84 -7.06
CA ASN A 46 23.83 -0.75 -6.13
C ASN A 46 22.33 -0.39 -6.15
N THR A 47 21.49 -1.41 -6.14
CA THR A 47 20.04 -1.27 -6.21
C THR A 47 19.41 -2.18 -5.17
N TRP A 48 18.45 -1.64 -4.41
CA TRP A 48 17.64 -2.39 -3.46
C TRP A 48 16.20 -2.40 -3.93
N VAL A 49 15.45 -3.43 -3.56
CA VAL A 49 14.10 -3.70 -4.03
C VAL A 49 13.19 -4.16 -2.89
N SER A 50 11.91 -3.83 -3.02
CA SER A 50 10.82 -4.46 -2.25
C SER A 50 9.67 -4.81 -3.20
N VAL A 51 8.72 -5.61 -2.73
CA VAL A 51 7.55 -6.02 -3.51
C VAL A 51 6.30 -5.38 -2.93
N TYR A 52 5.60 -4.61 -3.76
CA TYR A 52 4.26 -4.10 -3.49
C TYR A 52 3.22 -5.03 -4.11
N LEU A 53 2.34 -5.58 -3.28
CA LEU A 53 1.23 -6.44 -3.70
C LEU A 53 -0.09 -5.79 -3.34
N THR A 54 -1.03 -5.77 -4.28
CA THR A 54 -2.39 -5.28 -4.06
C THR A 54 -3.40 -6.41 -3.97
N GLY A 55 -4.54 -6.12 -3.38
CA GLY A 55 -5.68 -7.01 -3.37
C GLY A 55 -7.00 -6.27 -3.14
N THR A 56 -8.06 -7.06 -3.03
CA THR A 56 -9.40 -6.60 -2.69
C THR A 56 -9.86 -7.33 -1.43
N LEU A 57 -10.12 -6.57 -0.37
CA LEU A 57 -10.72 -7.04 0.86
C LEU A 57 -12.24 -6.90 0.74
N LYS A 58 -12.97 -7.96 1.07
CA LYS A 58 -14.44 -7.94 1.15
C LYS A 58 -14.87 -8.24 2.57
N TRP A 59 -15.67 -7.35 3.15
CA TRP A 59 -16.34 -7.54 4.43
C TRP A 59 -17.82 -7.77 4.18
N ASN A 60 -18.33 -8.93 4.62
CA ASN A 60 -19.76 -9.24 4.56
C ASN A 60 -20.40 -9.01 5.93
N ASN A 61 -21.27 -8.01 6.01
CA ASN A 61 -21.89 -7.60 7.26
C ASN A 61 -22.89 -8.63 7.82
N ASN A 62 -23.51 -9.44 6.95
CA ASN A 62 -24.49 -10.44 7.35
C ASN A 62 -23.82 -11.68 7.96
N THR A 63 -22.72 -12.15 7.35
CA THR A 63 -22.01 -13.35 7.82
C THR A 63 -20.88 -13.03 8.79
N ARG A 64 -20.51 -11.75 8.95
CA ARG A 64 -19.33 -11.30 9.72
C ARG A 64 -18.01 -11.88 9.21
N ASN A 65 -17.95 -12.25 7.93
CA ASN A 65 -16.75 -12.81 7.32
C ASN A 65 -15.97 -11.76 6.54
N MET A 66 -14.64 -11.92 6.58
CA MET A 66 -13.70 -11.12 5.80
C MET A 66 -12.90 -12.02 4.87
N THR A 67 -12.78 -11.63 3.61
CA THR A 67 -11.95 -12.33 2.62
C THR A 67 -11.02 -11.35 1.91
N ILE A 68 -9.85 -11.85 1.48
CA ILE A 68 -8.91 -11.07 0.68
C ILE A 68 -8.58 -11.86 -0.59
N GLN A 69 -8.78 -11.23 -1.74
CA GLN A 69 -8.32 -11.73 -3.03
C GLN A 69 -7.09 -10.93 -3.45
N TRP A 70 -5.95 -11.61 -3.61
CA TRP A 70 -4.68 -10.99 -4.01
C TRP A 70 -4.52 -10.93 -5.53
N ASP A 71 -4.02 -9.80 -6.04
CA ASP A 71 -3.73 -9.56 -7.45
C ASP A 71 -2.31 -10.05 -7.81
N LYS A 72 -2.00 -11.32 -7.53
CA LYS A 72 -0.61 -11.86 -7.60
C LYS A 72 0.08 -11.66 -8.96
N ALA A 73 -0.68 -11.67 -10.05
CA ALA A 73 -0.17 -11.46 -11.40
C ALA A 73 0.29 -10.00 -11.66
N ASN A 74 -0.09 -9.06 -10.80
CA ASN A 74 0.14 -7.62 -10.95
C ASN A 74 0.99 -7.03 -9.80
N ASN A 75 1.80 -7.85 -9.13
CA ASN A 75 2.74 -7.34 -8.14
C ASN A 75 3.73 -6.34 -8.79
N LYS A 76 4.23 -5.40 -7.99
CA LYS A 76 5.15 -4.36 -8.46
C LYS A 76 6.42 -4.41 -7.65
N THR A 77 7.56 -4.46 -8.33
CA THR A 77 8.84 -4.22 -7.69
C THR A 77 9.04 -2.71 -7.56
N VAL A 78 9.21 -2.23 -6.32
CA VAL A 78 9.70 -0.88 -6.03
C VAL A 78 11.20 -0.95 -5.84
N LYS A 79 11.95 0.06 -6.29
CA LYS A 79 13.41 0.02 -6.24
C LYS A 79 14.02 1.40 -5.99
N SER A 80 15.20 1.40 -5.36
CA SER A 80 16.01 2.60 -5.15
C SER A 80 17.49 2.28 -5.26
N LYS A 81 18.29 3.28 -5.64
CA LYS A 81 19.76 3.24 -5.53
C LYS A 81 20.27 3.86 -4.24
N PHE A 82 19.38 4.46 -3.45
CA PHE A 82 19.71 5.00 -2.15
C PHE A 82 19.83 3.86 -1.14
N SER A 83 20.92 3.88 -0.38
CA SER A 83 21.16 2.98 0.74
C SER A 83 22.02 3.67 1.79
N TYR A 84 22.01 3.11 2.99
CA TYR A 84 22.91 3.48 4.07
C TYR A 84 23.51 2.21 4.65
N GLY A 85 24.85 2.15 4.79
CA GLY A 85 25.52 0.94 5.28
C GLY A 85 25.32 -0.31 4.42
N GLY A 86 25.02 -0.15 3.12
CA GLY A 86 24.74 -1.27 2.21
C GLY A 86 23.30 -1.81 2.30
N ARG A 87 22.42 -1.16 3.05
CA ARG A 87 21.02 -1.54 3.27
C ARG A 87 20.08 -0.48 2.71
N GLY A 88 18.97 -0.90 2.11
CA GLY A 88 17.99 0.00 1.49
C GLY A 88 16.72 -0.75 1.11
N MET A 89 15.60 -0.05 0.93
CA MET A 89 14.31 -0.66 0.61
C MET A 89 13.84 -1.75 1.61
N GLU A 90 14.24 -1.61 2.87
CA GLU A 90 13.71 -2.35 4.02
C GLU A 90 12.48 -1.59 4.52
N LEU A 91 11.34 -1.84 3.89
CA LEU A 91 10.13 -1.04 4.02
C LEU A 91 9.18 -1.63 5.05
N SER A 92 9.19 -1.07 6.26
CA SER A 92 8.48 -1.67 7.40
C SER A 92 6.99 -1.27 7.50
N GLU A 93 6.57 -0.16 6.88
CA GLU A 93 5.18 0.30 6.93
C GLU A 93 4.63 0.76 5.57
N LEU A 94 3.29 0.79 5.48
CA LEU A 94 2.56 1.35 4.34
C LEU A 94 1.34 2.14 4.82
N ILE A 95 1.29 3.44 4.51
CA ILE A 95 0.24 4.35 5.02
C ILE A 95 -0.32 5.26 3.93
N THR A 96 -1.61 5.62 4.07
CA THR A 96 -2.17 6.76 3.35
C THR A 96 -2.04 8.02 4.20
N PHE A 97 -1.32 9.02 3.70
CA PHE A 97 -1.19 10.33 4.34
C PHE A 97 -1.35 11.44 3.30
N ASN A 98 -2.22 12.40 3.58
CA ASN A 98 -2.51 13.53 2.69
C ASN A 98 -2.86 13.10 1.23
N GLY A 99 -3.67 12.03 1.09
CA GLY A 99 -4.07 11.49 -0.20
C GLY A 99 -2.94 10.79 -0.99
N LYS A 100 -1.80 10.51 -0.36
CA LYS A 100 -0.66 9.80 -0.94
C LYS A 100 -0.40 8.49 -0.21
N LEU A 101 0.13 7.51 -0.93
CA LEU A 101 0.66 6.28 -0.35
C LEU A 101 2.14 6.49 -0.01
N LEU A 102 2.51 6.27 1.26
CA LEU A 102 3.86 6.42 1.79
C LEU A 102 4.34 5.12 2.43
N THR A 103 5.65 4.96 2.45
CA THR A 103 6.43 3.89 3.04
C THR A 103 7.77 4.47 3.49
#